data_AF-A0A1Q3HAX2-F1
#
_entry.id   AF-A0A1Q3HAX2-F1
#
_cell.length_a   1.000
_cell.length_b   1.000
_cell.length_c   1.000
_cell.angle_alpha   90.00
_cell.angle_beta   90.00
_cell.angle_gamma   90.00
#
_symmetry.space_group_name_H-M   'P 1'
#
loop_
_entity.id
_entity.type
_entity.pdbx_description
1 polymer ?
#
loop_
_entity_poly.entity_id
_entity_poly.type
_entity_poly.pdbx_seq_one_letter_code
_entity_poly.pdbx_strand_id
1 'polypeptide(L)'
;MRQRIKNALQRIASRRARRAEACRQFHDYLLARLRPEEDEFIGRLLDFVETELAQLPRGPNALKLVLALLNKAGDERLLSEALRAAQERDEAEHEEQKRLAHQGRLRQKMARHLESVVWPSTKRLMVRGTPLTQARKVNPDSDGKPGSFYSAKLGRNVEYESQLERRFFMLLECLDEVVTYQEQPYAVPYMLDGKPLTYYPDVVFILESGEAIVAELKPCLHMALHVTRCKWKSLQAFCEERGLGMLMTDDRGRTLETLKQTRVPATFETALLKKLERGPLRWRDIADLRMEDVPCHAPQAVVLRHDLVMRLEPFSIERKKQR
;
A
#
# COMPACT_ATOMS: atom_id res chain seq x y z
N MET A 1 1.28 3.95 -81.62
CA MET A 1 1.80 4.82 -80.52
C MET A 1 0.72 5.71 -79.87
N ARG A 2 -0.08 6.46 -80.65
CA ARG A 2 -1.13 7.38 -80.14
C ARG A 2 -2.23 6.73 -79.27
N GLN A 3 -2.70 5.52 -79.60
CA GLN A 3 -3.77 4.85 -78.84
C GLN A 3 -3.33 4.38 -77.44
N ARG A 4 -2.07 3.95 -77.30
CA ARG A 4 -1.48 3.54 -76.00
C ARG A 4 -1.34 4.73 -75.05
N ILE A 5 -0.99 5.92 -75.56
CA ILE A 5 -0.92 7.16 -74.80
C ILE A 5 -2.31 7.60 -74.33
N LYS A 6 -3.33 7.51 -75.20
CA LYS A 6 -4.73 7.84 -74.86
C LYS A 6 -5.29 6.95 -73.74
N ASN A 7 -5.03 5.64 -73.80
CA ASN A 7 -5.43 4.68 -72.77
C ASN A 7 -4.66 4.90 -71.44
N ALA A 8 -3.39 5.30 -71.49
CA ALA A 8 -2.62 5.66 -70.30
C ALA A 8 -3.16 6.93 -69.63
N LEU A 9 -3.50 7.96 -70.41
CA LEU A 9 -4.11 9.20 -69.91
C LEU A 9 -5.50 8.96 -69.30
N GLN A 10 -6.33 8.10 -69.90
CA GLN A 10 -7.62 7.70 -69.32
C GLN A 10 -7.47 6.91 -68.01
N ARG A 11 -6.45 6.05 -67.89
CA ARG A 11 -6.11 5.35 -66.63
C ARG A 11 -5.64 6.33 -65.54
N ILE A 12 -4.86 7.34 -65.90
CA ILE A 12 -4.42 8.40 -64.97
C ILE A 12 -5.62 9.24 -64.54
N ALA A 13 -6.49 9.65 -65.48
CA ALA A 13 -7.68 10.43 -65.20
C ALA A 13 -8.70 9.67 -64.33
N SER A 14 -8.97 8.40 -64.63
CA SER A 14 -9.85 7.55 -63.81
C SER A 14 -9.27 7.27 -62.41
N ARG A 15 -7.96 7.08 -62.28
CA ARG A 15 -7.29 7.01 -60.98
C ARG A 15 -7.41 8.32 -60.20
N ARG A 16 -7.28 9.47 -60.87
CA ARG A 16 -7.45 10.80 -60.27
C ARG A 16 -8.90 11.03 -59.82
N ALA A 17 -9.88 10.66 -60.65
CA ALA A 17 -11.30 10.75 -60.31
C ALA A 17 -11.69 9.82 -59.15
N ARG A 18 -11.21 8.57 -59.16
CA ARG A 18 -11.42 7.62 -58.05
C ARG A 18 -10.77 8.10 -56.74
N ARG A 19 -9.57 8.69 -56.82
CA ARG A 19 -8.93 9.33 -55.66
C ARG A 19 -9.74 10.51 -55.14
N ALA A 20 -10.28 11.35 -56.03
CA ALA A 20 -11.13 12.47 -55.63
C ALA A 20 -12.42 12.00 -54.93
N GLU A 21 -13.03 10.91 -55.41
CA GLU A 21 -14.19 10.29 -54.76
C GLU A 21 -13.85 9.72 -53.37
N ALA A 22 -12.76 8.98 -53.24
CA ALA A 22 -12.32 8.44 -51.95
C ALA A 22 -11.97 9.56 -50.95
N CYS A 23 -11.36 10.65 -51.40
CA CYS A 23 -11.09 11.82 -50.55
C CYS A 23 -12.39 12.51 -50.07
N ARG A 24 -13.42 12.60 -50.93
CA ARG A 24 -14.73 13.14 -50.52
C ARG A 24 -15.40 12.26 -49.48
N GLN A 25 -15.48 10.96 -49.72
CA GLN A 25 -16.08 10.01 -48.77
C GLN A 25 -15.38 10.04 -47.40
N PHE A 26 -14.05 10.17 -47.41
CA PHE A 26 -13.29 10.30 -46.17
C PHE A 26 -13.54 11.63 -45.45
N HIS A 27 -13.64 12.74 -46.19
CA HIS A 27 -13.99 14.04 -45.62
C HIS A 27 -15.41 14.03 -45.01
N ASP A 28 -16.39 13.44 -45.69
CA ASP A 28 -17.77 13.33 -45.21
C ASP A 28 -17.84 12.46 -43.95
N TYR A 29 -17.06 11.39 -43.89
CA TYR A 29 -16.88 10.58 -42.69
C TYR A 29 -16.34 11.41 -41.52
N LEU A 30 -15.29 12.22 -41.73
CA LEU A 30 -14.72 13.07 -40.70
C LEU A 30 -15.74 14.10 -40.18
N LEU A 31 -16.49 14.75 -41.07
CA LEU A 31 -17.54 15.69 -40.68
C LEU A 31 -18.64 15.02 -39.85
N ALA A 32 -19.11 13.86 -40.28
CA ALA A 32 -20.14 13.10 -39.57
C ALA A 32 -19.65 12.60 -38.20
N ARG A 33 -18.37 12.22 -38.10
CA ARG A 33 -17.77 11.67 -36.88
C ARG A 33 -17.41 12.74 -35.86
N LEU A 34 -16.79 13.83 -36.32
CA LEU A 34 -16.23 14.87 -35.45
C LEU A 34 -17.21 15.99 -35.15
N ARG A 35 -18.14 16.28 -36.07
CA ARG A 35 -19.18 17.31 -35.91
C ARG A 35 -18.60 18.65 -35.42
N PRO A 36 -17.82 19.32 -36.29
CA PRO A 36 -17.05 20.50 -35.89
C PRO A 36 -17.87 21.72 -35.49
N GLU A 37 -19.15 21.75 -35.84
CA GLU A 37 -20.06 22.86 -35.55
C GLU A 37 -20.88 22.62 -34.27
N GLU A 38 -20.72 21.47 -33.61
CA GLU A 38 -21.36 21.13 -32.33
C GLU A 38 -20.41 21.39 -31.15
N ASP A 39 -20.98 21.68 -29.98
CA ASP A 39 -20.25 21.73 -28.71
C ASP A 39 -19.44 20.44 -28.46
N GLU A 40 -18.39 20.51 -27.65
CA GLU A 40 -17.47 19.39 -27.37
C GLU A 40 -16.66 18.89 -28.59
N PHE A 41 -16.59 19.65 -29.69
CA PHE A 41 -15.78 19.28 -30.86
C PHE A 41 -14.34 18.91 -30.48
N ILE A 42 -13.70 19.69 -29.59
CA ILE A 42 -12.33 19.42 -29.12
C ILE A 42 -12.24 18.05 -28.44
N GLY A 43 -13.21 17.68 -27.60
CA GLY A 43 -13.26 16.36 -26.97
C GLY A 43 -13.33 15.23 -28.00
N ARG A 44 -14.25 15.34 -28.96
CA ARG A 44 -14.40 14.37 -30.06
C ARG A 44 -13.15 14.29 -30.95
N LEU A 45 -12.49 15.42 -31.21
CA LEU A 45 -11.24 15.49 -31.97
C LEU A 45 -10.12 14.73 -31.26
N LEU A 46 -9.96 14.94 -29.95
CA LEU A 46 -8.97 14.22 -29.14
C LEU A 46 -9.26 12.71 -29.13
N ASP A 47 -10.51 12.33 -28.87
CA ASP A 47 -10.92 10.91 -28.88
C ASP A 47 -10.66 10.25 -30.24
N PHE A 48 -10.96 10.93 -31.34
CA PHE A 48 -10.70 10.43 -32.69
C PHE A 48 -9.20 10.23 -32.95
N VAL A 49 -8.36 11.19 -32.55
CA VAL A 49 -6.91 11.07 -32.71
C VAL A 49 -6.36 9.91 -31.86
N GLU A 50 -6.85 9.74 -30.64
CA GLU A 50 -6.39 8.69 -29.74
C GLU A 50 -6.86 7.28 -30.13
N THR A 51 -8.06 7.16 -30.72
CA THR A 51 -8.67 5.86 -31.05
C THR A 51 -8.41 5.44 -32.49
N GLU A 52 -8.75 6.30 -33.45
CA GLU A 52 -8.69 5.98 -34.89
C GLU A 52 -7.30 6.25 -35.47
N LEU A 53 -6.51 7.13 -34.84
CA LEU A 53 -5.15 7.46 -35.25
C LEU A 53 -4.08 7.03 -34.23
N ALA A 54 -4.39 6.03 -33.40
CA ALA A 54 -3.50 5.51 -32.35
C ALA A 54 -2.10 5.09 -32.86
N GLN A 55 -1.98 4.74 -34.15
CA GLN A 55 -0.72 4.35 -34.78
C GLN A 55 0.18 5.54 -35.16
N LEU A 56 -0.36 6.76 -35.15
CA LEU A 56 0.43 7.97 -35.38
C LEU A 56 1.11 8.41 -34.08
N PRO A 57 2.29 9.05 -34.15
CA PRO A 57 2.92 9.62 -32.97
C PRO A 57 1.98 10.60 -32.26
N ARG A 58 1.78 10.42 -30.96
CA ARG A 58 1.09 11.40 -30.11
C ARG A 58 1.81 12.74 -30.21
N GLY A 59 1.05 13.82 -30.46
CA GLY A 59 1.61 15.16 -30.58
C GLY A 59 0.86 16.06 -31.55
N PRO A 60 1.34 17.30 -31.74
CA PRO A 60 0.63 18.33 -32.49
C PRO A 60 0.36 17.96 -33.95
N ASN A 61 1.13 17.02 -34.51
CA ASN A 61 1.04 16.65 -35.92
C ASN A 61 -0.23 15.88 -36.26
N ALA A 62 -0.73 15.02 -35.36
CA ALA A 62 -1.98 14.30 -35.58
C ALA A 62 -3.17 15.26 -35.55
N LEU A 63 -3.17 16.20 -34.59
CA LEU A 63 -4.18 17.27 -34.52
C LEU A 63 -4.12 18.19 -35.74
N LYS A 64 -2.93 18.66 -36.12
CA LYS A 64 -2.73 19.46 -37.34
C LYS A 64 -3.21 18.73 -38.59
N LEU A 65 -2.97 17.43 -38.69
CA LEU A 65 -3.42 16.61 -39.81
C LEU A 65 -4.95 16.56 -39.88
N VAL A 66 -5.63 16.26 -38.77
CA VAL A 66 -7.10 16.18 -38.75
C VAL A 66 -7.73 17.56 -38.99
N LEU A 67 -7.20 18.62 -38.39
CA LEU A 67 -7.66 19.99 -38.66
C LEU A 67 -7.45 20.39 -40.12
N ALA A 68 -6.32 19.99 -40.73
CA ALA A 68 -6.09 20.23 -42.15
C ALA A 68 -7.08 19.46 -43.04
N LEU A 69 -7.40 18.21 -42.68
CA LEU A 69 -8.40 17.40 -43.37
C LEU A 69 -9.83 17.95 -43.23
N LEU A 70 -10.11 18.72 -42.17
CA LEU A 70 -11.38 19.44 -41.98
C LEU A 70 -11.39 20.83 -42.63
N ASN A 71 -10.38 21.19 -43.43
CA ASN A 71 -10.18 22.54 -43.98
C ASN A 71 -10.05 23.64 -42.91
N LYS A 72 -9.63 23.30 -41.69
CA LYS A 72 -9.38 24.23 -40.58
C LYS A 72 -7.88 24.42 -40.29
N ALA A 73 -6.99 24.15 -41.26
CA ALA A 73 -5.53 24.22 -41.10
C ALA A 73 -5.00 25.61 -40.65
N GLY A 74 -5.71 26.69 -41.01
CA GLY A 74 -5.35 28.07 -40.67
C GLY A 74 -6.01 28.60 -39.39
N ASP A 75 -6.80 27.78 -38.69
CA ASP A 75 -7.45 28.18 -37.45
C ASP A 75 -6.49 28.00 -36.27
N GLU A 76 -5.59 28.97 -36.09
CA GLU A 76 -4.58 28.95 -35.04
C GLU A 76 -5.20 28.90 -33.63
N ARG A 77 -6.34 29.57 -33.45
CA ARG A 77 -7.06 29.58 -32.17
C ARG A 77 -7.55 28.17 -31.82
N LEU A 78 -8.23 27.51 -32.76
CA LEU A 78 -8.73 26.15 -32.57
C LEU A 78 -7.59 25.16 -32.33
N LEU A 79 -6.48 25.29 -33.06
CA LEU A 79 -5.29 24.47 -32.83
C LEU A 79 -4.73 24.69 -31.42
N SER A 80 -4.61 25.94 -30.95
CA SER A 80 -4.14 26.24 -29.59
C SER A 80 -5.08 25.69 -28.52
N GLU A 81 -6.39 25.82 -28.69
CA GLU A 81 -7.39 25.26 -27.76
C GLU A 81 -7.30 23.72 -27.71
N ALA A 82 -7.18 23.06 -28.86
CA ALA A 82 -7.03 21.61 -28.94
C ALA A 82 -5.72 21.11 -28.33
N LEU A 83 -4.60 21.82 -28.53
CA LEU A 83 -3.31 21.47 -27.93
C LEU A 83 -3.33 21.61 -26.40
N ARG A 84 -3.95 22.67 -25.89
CA ARG A 84 -4.10 22.87 -24.45
C ARG A 84 -4.97 21.78 -23.83
N ALA A 85 -6.10 21.45 -24.46
CA ALA A 85 -6.97 20.36 -23.98
C ALA A 85 -6.26 18.99 -24.02
N ALA A 86 -5.44 18.73 -25.04
CA ALA A 86 -4.60 17.53 -25.08
C ALA A 86 -3.61 17.49 -23.92
N GLN A 87 -2.93 18.60 -23.63
CA GLN A 87 -1.99 18.69 -22.52
C GLN A 87 -2.68 18.49 -21.16
N GLU A 88 -3.84 19.13 -20.92
CA GLU A 88 -4.62 18.96 -19.70
C GLU A 88 -5.05 17.48 -19.50
N ARG A 89 -5.39 16.78 -20.60
CA ARG A 89 -5.73 15.35 -20.58
C ARG A 89 -4.52 14.46 -20.28
N ASP A 90 -3.37 14.72 -20.92
CA ASP A 90 -2.13 13.99 -20.66
C ASP A 90 -1.66 14.18 -19.21
N GLU A 91 -1.77 15.40 -18.66
CA GLU A 91 -1.45 15.71 -17.26
C GLU A 91 -2.40 14.98 -16.30
N ALA A 92 -3.71 14.99 -16.57
CA ALA A 92 -4.69 14.25 -15.79
C ALA A 92 -4.47 12.73 -15.84
N GLU A 93 -4.17 12.18 -17.03
CA GLU A 93 -3.82 10.76 -17.19
C GLU A 93 -2.58 10.42 -16.38
N HIS A 94 -1.54 11.26 -16.44
CA HIS A 94 -0.31 11.04 -15.70
C HIS A 94 -0.50 11.11 -14.19
N GLU A 95 -1.28 12.07 -13.68
CA GLU A 95 -1.62 12.15 -12.26
C GLU A 95 -2.47 10.96 -11.80
N GLU A 96 -3.42 10.50 -12.63
CA GLU A 96 -4.20 9.30 -12.35
C GLU A 96 -3.31 8.05 -12.32
N GLN A 97 -2.39 7.90 -13.27
CA GLN A 97 -1.40 6.82 -13.28
C GLN A 97 -0.53 6.85 -12.02
N LYS A 98 -0.06 8.03 -11.57
CA LYS A 98 0.67 8.18 -10.31
C LYS A 98 -0.17 7.77 -9.11
N ARG A 99 -1.45 8.16 -9.08
CA ARG A 99 -2.40 7.83 -8.01
C ARG A 99 -2.63 6.31 -7.94
N LEU A 100 -2.86 5.66 -9.07
CA LEU A 100 -3.02 4.22 -9.18
C LEU A 100 -1.75 3.48 -8.76
N ALA A 101 -0.57 3.93 -9.21
CA ALA A 101 0.71 3.34 -8.80
C ALA A 101 0.98 3.53 -7.29
N HIS A 102 0.59 4.67 -6.72
CA HIS A 102 0.67 4.90 -5.28
C HIS A 102 -0.27 3.96 -4.51
N GLN A 103 -1.56 3.89 -4.89
CA GLN A 103 -2.52 2.96 -4.29
C GLN A 103 -2.06 1.50 -4.42
N GLY A 104 -1.54 1.10 -5.58
CA GLY A 104 -1.00 -0.25 -5.80
C GLY A 104 0.13 -0.60 -4.84
N ARG A 105 1.06 0.34 -4.56
CA ARG A 105 2.12 0.15 -3.56
C ARG A 105 1.57 0.01 -2.14
N LEU A 106 0.56 0.81 -1.78
CA LEU A 106 -0.09 0.71 -0.46
C LEU A 106 -0.82 -0.62 -0.30
N ARG A 107 -1.58 -1.06 -1.32
CA ARG A 107 -2.27 -2.36 -1.33
C ARG A 107 -1.28 -3.51 -1.22
N GLN A 108 -0.17 -3.48 -1.94
CA GLN A 108 0.88 -4.49 -1.81
C GLN A 108 1.50 -4.51 -0.41
N LYS A 109 1.70 -3.34 0.20
CA LYS A 109 2.20 -3.26 1.58
C LYS A 109 1.20 -3.87 2.57
N MET A 110 -0.08 -3.55 2.43
CA MET A 110 -1.14 -4.13 3.27
C MET A 110 -1.26 -5.64 3.07
N ALA A 111 -1.20 -6.14 1.85
CA ALA A 111 -1.27 -7.58 1.56
C ALA A 111 -0.25 -8.39 2.37
N ARG A 112 1.01 -7.90 2.47
CA ARG A 112 2.05 -8.55 3.30
C ARG A 112 1.67 -8.64 4.78
N HIS A 113 1.00 -7.61 5.30
CA HIS A 113 0.49 -7.63 6.67
C HIS A 113 -0.69 -8.60 6.81
N LEU A 114 -1.61 -8.62 5.84
CA LEU A 114 -2.77 -9.51 5.85
C LEU A 114 -2.41 -11.00 5.74
N GLU A 115 -1.39 -11.34 4.94
CA GLU A 115 -0.82 -12.70 4.85
C GLU A 115 -0.29 -13.21 6.20
N SER A 116 0.09 -12.28 7.08
CA SER A 116 0.64 -12.57 8.40
C SER A 116 -0.40 -12.61 9.52
N VAL A 117 -1.68 -12.35 9.20
CA VAL A 117 -2.75 -12.37 10.20
C VAL A 117 -2.96 -13.81 10.68
N VAL A 118 -2.93 -13.98 12.00
CA VAL A 118 -3.33 -15.22 12.64
C VAL A 118 -4.84 -15.17 12.86
N TRP A 119 -5.56 -16.02 12.15
CA TRP A 119 -7.02 -16.14 12.29
C TRP A 119 -7.38 -17.15 13.38
N PRO A 120 -8.48 -16.92 14.10
CA PRO A 120 -9.02 -17.87 15.07
C PRO A 120 -9.73 -19.03 14.36
N SER A 121 -10.07 -20.08 15.11
CA SER A 121 -10.78 -21.24 14.55
C SER A 121 -12.13 -20.89 13.93
N THR A 122 -12.83 -19.90 14.50
CA THR A 122 -14.11 -19.40 14.01
C THR A 122 -14.03 -17.89 13.81
N LYS A 123 -14.15 -17.43 12.56
CA LYS A 123 -14.19 -15.99 12.24
C LYS A 123 -15.57 -15.41 12.53
N ARG A 124 -15.60 -14.23 13.16
CA ARG A 124 -16.82 -13.44 13.33
C ARG A 124 -16.72 -12.19 12.47
N LEU A 125 -17.64 -12.06 11.52
CA LEU A 125 -17.73 -10.85 10.69
C LEU A 125 -18.42 -9.74 11.48
N MET A 126 -17.82 -8.56 11.44
CA MET A 126 -18.37 -7.33 12.00
C MET A 126 -19.32 -6.70 11.01
N VAL A 127 -20.45 -6.20 11.51
CA VAL A 127 -21.41 -5.46 10.68
C VAL A 127 -20.81 -4.10 10.34
N ARG A 128 -20.98 -3.64 9.09
CA ARG A 128 -20.56 -2.31 8.68
C ARG A 128 -21.19 -1.25 9.58
N GLY A 129 -20.38 -0.33 10.10
CA GLY A 129 -20.84 0.70 11.04
C GLY A 129 -20.90 0.24 12.50
N THR A 130 -20.39 -0.95 12.84
CA THR A 130 -20.20 -1.34 14.24
C THR A 130 -19.37 -0.26 14.95
N PRO A 131 -19.91 0.39 16.00
CA PRO A 131 -19.17 1.43 16.70
C PRO A 131 -17.98 0.81 17.41
N LEU A 132 -16.81 1.36 17.16
CA LEU A 132 -15.60 1.08 17.90
C LEU A 132 -15.30 2.30 18.77
N THR A 133 -14.99 2.05 20.04
CA THR A 133 -14.66 3.11 20.99
C THR A 133 -13.27 2.90 21.54
N GLN A 134 -12.56 4.00 21.74
CA GLN A 134 -11.27 3.99 22.44
C GLN A 134 -11.48 3.54 23.89
N ALA A 135 -10.74 2.52 24.34
CA ALA A 135 -10.83 2.04 25.72
C ALA A 135 -10.01 2.90 26.70
N ARG A 136 -9.07 3.70 26.19
CA ARG A 136 -8.22 4.62 26.96
C ARG A 136 -7.68 5.72 26.05
N LYS A 137 -7.53 6.95 26.56
CA LYS A 137 -6.76 8.00 25.88
C LYS A 137 -5.30 7.60 25.69
N VAL A 138 -4.75 8.00 24.54
CA VAL A 138 -3.32 7.84 24.21
C VAL A 138 -2.45 8.59 25.21
N ASN A 139 -1.31 8.00 25.58
CA ASN A 139 -0.34 8.63 26.46
C ASN A 139 0.51 9.68 25.71
N PRO A 140 0.40 10.98 26.03
CA PRO A 140 1.19 12.02 25.38
C PRO A 140 2.68 12.01 25.77
N ASP A 141 3.05 11.30 26.84
CA ASP A 141 4.43 11.20 27.34
C ASP A 141 5.15 9.94 26.81
N SER A 142 4.65 9.33 25.74
CA SER A 142 5.34 8.21 25.09
C SER A 142 6.69 8.66 24.52
N ASP A 143 7.74 7.85 24.72
CA ASP A 143 9.07 8.05 24.10
C ASP A 143 9.03 7.94 22.56
N GLY A 144 7.90 7.50 21.98
CA GLY A 144 7.73 7.22 20.55
C GLY A 144 7.48 8.42 19.61
N LYS A 145 7.54 9.66 20.12
CA LYS A 145 7.09 10.89 19.44
C LYS A 145 5.58 10.86 19.13
N PRO A 146 4.74 10.92 20.16
CA PRO A 146 3.30 10.87 20.04
C PRO A 146 2.74 12.09 19.30
N GLY A 147 1.51 11.96 18.83
CA GLY A 147 0.79 13.03 18.15
C GLY A 147 -0.58 12.59 17.67
N SER A 148 -1.18 13.39 16.79
CA SER A 148 -2.47 13.08 16.18
C SER A 148 -2.55 13.57 14.75
N PHE A 149 -3.49 13.01 13.99
CA PHE A 149 -3.87 13.49 12.65
C PHE A 149 -5.39 13.41 12.49
N TYR A 150 -5.96 14.26 11.64
CA TYR A 150 -7.38 14.20 11.29
C TYR A 150 -7.62 13.06 10.30
N SER A 151 -8.49 12.11 10.65
CA SER A 151 -8.94 11.04 9.77
C SER A 151 -10.22 11.48 9.06
N ALA A 152 -10.19 11.52 7.73
CA ALA A 152 -11.38 11.74 6.94
C ALA A 152 -12.29 10.51 6.99
N LYS A 153 -11.71 9.31 7.05
CA LYS A 153 -12.43 8.03 7.16
C LYS A 153 -13.27 7.93 8.44
N LEU A 154 -12.76 8.47 9.55
CA LEU A 154 -13.43 8.43 10.87
C LEU A 154 -14.13 9.74 11.25
N GLY A 155 -13.86 10.84 10.54
CA GLY A 155 -14.40 12.17 10.84
C GLY A 155 -13.89 12.77 12.16
N ARG A 156 -12.76 12.29 12.69
CA ARG A 156 -12.18 12.72 13.98
C ARG A 156 -10.65 12.68 13.96
N ASN A 157 -10.03 13.28 14.96
CA ASN A 157 -8.59 13.09 15.19
C ASN A 157 -8.32 11.68 15.71
N VAL A 158 -7.28 11.06 15.16
CA VAL A 158 -6.69 9.79 15.59
C VAL A 158 -5.37 10.08 16.29
N GLU A 159 -5.22 9.57 17.49
CA GLU A 159 -4.00 9.70 18.29
C GLU A 159 -3.06 8.50 18.06
N TYR A 160 -1.75 8.72 18.15
CA TYR A 160 -0.74 7.67 18.08
C TYR A 160 0.36 7.91 19.11
N GLU A 161 0.92 6.84 19.66
CA GLU A 161 2.03 6.87 20.64
C GLU A 161 3.39 6.75 19.98
N SER A 162 3.44 6.30 18.71
CA SER A 162 4.69 6.11 17.98
C SER A 162 4.61 6.46 16.50
N GLN A 163 5.75 6.78 15.89
CA GLN A 163 5.83 6.94 14.44
C GLN A 163 5.55 5.64 13.66
N LEU A 164 5.73 4.48 14.31
CA LEU A 164 5.36 3.19 13.75
C LEU A 164 3.84 3.09 13.63
N GLU A 165 3.11 3.40 14.70
CA GLU A 165 1.64 3.50 14.69
C GLU A 165 1.15 4.50 13.67
N ARG A 166 1.68 5.73 13.67
CA ARG A 166 1.30 6.76 12.69
C ARG A 166 1.39 6.23 11.26
N ARG A 167 2.51 5.58 10.89
CA ARG A 167 2.70 5.05 9.52
C ARG A 167 1.71 3.93 9.20
N PHE A 168 1.33 3.11 10.18
CA PHE A 168 0.34 2.05 10.00
C PHE A 168 -1.06 2.64 9.91
N PHE A 169 -1.43 3.60 10.75
CA PHE A 169 -2.74 4.25 10.71
C PHE A 169 -2.95 5.02 9.41
N MET A 170 -1.91 5.69 8.90
CA MET A 170 -1.96 6.31 7.56
C MET A 170 -2.12 5.27 6.44
N LEU A 171 -1.57 4.06 6.59
CA LEU A 171 -1.81 2.97 5.64
C LEU A 171 -3.29 2.54 5.67
N LEU A 172 -3.89 2.44 6.87
CA LEU A 172 -5.32 2.15 7.04
C LEU A 172 -6.20 3.27 6.45
N GLU A 173 -5.84 4.52 6.69
CA GLU A 173 -6.57 5.70 6.22
C GLU A 173 -6.67 5.74 4.69
N CYS A 174 -5.57 5.44 3.99
CA CYS A 174 -5.47 5.55 2.54
C CYS A 174 -6.03 4.35 1.76
N LEU A 175 -6.45 3.27 2.43
CA LEU A 175 -6.97 2.07 1.77
C LEU A 175 -8.48 2.03 1.83
N ASP A 176 -9.11 1.86 0.66
CA ASP A 176 -10.57 1.79 0.54
C ASP A 176 -11.11 0.49 1.15
N GLU A 177 -10.33 -0.59 1.07
CA GLU A 177 -10.67 -1.90 1.65
C GLU A 177 -10.79 -1.89 3.18
N VAL A 178 -10.29 -0.85 3.84
CA VAL A 178 -10.46 -0.63 5.29
C VAL A 178 -11.66 0.28 5.48
N VAL A 179 -12.72 -0.24 6.10
CA VAL A 179 -13.97 0.49 6.33
C VAL A 179 -13.82 1.44 7.52
N THR A 180 -13.21 0.98 8.61
CA THR A 180 -13.01 1.75 9.83
C THR A 180 -11.86 1.16 10.64
N TYR A 181 -11.30 1.95 11.56
CA TYR A 181 -10.28 1.52 12.51
C TYR A 181 -10.40 2.31 13.82
N GLN A 182 -9.86 1.75 14.90
CA GLN A 182 -9.88 2.34 16.24
C GLN A 182 -8.58 2.04 16.97
N GLU A 183 -7.86 3.08 17.35
CA GLU A 183 -6.70 3.02 18.23
C GLU A 183 -7.11 2.59 19.64
N GLN A 184 -6.27 1.81 20.32
CA GLN A 184 -6.47 1.36 21.72
C GLN A 184 -7.88 0.82 22.01
N PRO A 185 -8.40 -0.15 21.23
CA PRO A 185 -9.83 -0.49 21.21
C PRO A 185 -10.29 -1.35 22.39
N TYR A 186 -9.38 -2.07 23.04
CA TYR A 186 -9.75 -3.10 24.02
C TYR A 186 -8.87 -3.04 25.26
N ALA A 187 -9.46 -3.33 26.42
CA ALA A 187 -8.73 -3.63 27.64
C ALA A 187 -8.53 -5.15 27.73
N VAL A 188 -7.32 -5.62 27.44
CA VAL A 188 -6.99 -7.05 27.44
C VAL A 188 -6.23 -7.40 28.73
N PRO A 189 -6.79 -8.25 29.61
CA PRO A 189 -6.09 -8.70 30.80
C PRO A 189 -4.95 -9.65 30.42
N TYR A 190 -3.81 -9.56 31.11
CA TYR A 190 -2.67 -10.45 30.93
C TYR A 190 -1.92 -10.67 32.24
N MET A 191 -1.12 -11.74 32.29
CA MET A 191 -0.25 -12.04 33.43
C MET A 191 1.21 -11.76 33.10
N LEU A 192 1.89 -10.99 33.95
CA LEU A 192 3.34 -10.77 33.87
C LEU A 192 3.98 -11.16 35.19
N ASP A 193 4.89 -12.15 35.17
CA ASP A 193 5.61 -12.60 36.35
C ASP A 193 4.67 -12.92 37.56
N GLY A 194 3.48 -13.44 37.28
CA GLY A 194 2.46 -13.77 38.28
C GLY A 194 1.56 -12.62 38.71
N LYS A 195 1.75 -11.40 38.18
CA LYS A 195 0.91 -10.24 38.47
C LYS A 195 -0.14 -10.03 37.37
N PRO A 196 -1.43 -9.85 37.72
CA PRO A 196 -2.45 -9.48 36.76
C PRO A 196 -2.26 -8.02 36.36
N LEU A 197 -2.29 -7.77 35.05
CA LEU A 197 -2.17 -6.46 34.43
C LEU A 197 -3.19 -6.34 33.29
N THR A 198 -3.41 -5.13 32.81
CA THR A 198 -4.24 -4.85 31.63
C THR A 198 -3.41 -4.08 30.63
N TYR A 199 -3.54 -4.40 29.35
CA TYR A 199 -2.96 -3.62 28.27
C TYR A 199 -3.99 -3.34 27.18
N TYR A 200 -3.65 -2.39 26.32
CA TYR A 200 -4.51 -1.93 25.24
C TYR A 200 -3.78 -2.20 23.92
N PRO A 201 -4.30 -3.06 23.03
CA PRO A 201 -3.70 -3.29 21.71
C PRO A 201 -3.65 -1.99 20.90
N ASP A 202 -2.68 -1.87 20.00
CA ASP A 202 -2.45 -0.57 19.33
C ASP A 202 -3.64 -0.15 18.43
N VAL A 203 -4.24 -1.08 17.68
CA VAL A 203 -5.40 -0.78 16.81
C VAL A 203 -6.26 -2.01 16.51
N VAL A 204 -7.55 -1.80 16.23
CA VAL A 204 -8.39 -2.76 15.49
C VAL A 204 -8.88 -2.10 14.21
N PHE A 205 -8.94 -2.85 13.11
CA PHE A 205 -9.50 -2.37 11.85
C PHE A 205 -10.41 -3.41 11.21
N ILE A 206 -11.38 -2.93 10.45
CA ILE A 206 -12.42 -3.75 9.80
C ILE A 206 -12.27 -3.62 8.30
N LEU A 207 -12.16 -4.76 7.62
CA LEU A 207 -12.11 -4.83 6.17
C LEU A 207 -13.52 -4.76 5.55
N GLU A 208 -13.61 -4.46 4.26
CA GLU A 208 -14.87 -4.50 3.51
C GLU A 208 -15.56 -5.87 3.57
N SER A 209 -14.80 -6.96 3.75
CA SER A 209 -15.32 -8.31 3.97
C SER A 209 -16.07 -8.49 5.31
N GLY A 210 -15.98 -7.50 6.21
CA GLY A 210 -16.45 -7.58 7.59
C GLY A 210 -15.45 -8.24 8.54
N GLU A 211 -14.36 -8.79 8.05
CA GLU A 211 -13.31 -9.35 8.90
C GLU A 211 -12.61 -8.24 9.70
N ALA A 212 -12.44 -8.47 11.01
CA ALA A 212 -11.80 -7.51 11.91
C ALA A 212 -10.49 -8.06 12.46
N ILE A 213 -9.47 -7.21 12.49
CA ILE A 213 -8.10 -7.57 12.84
C ILE A 213 -7.60 -6.64 13.93
N VAL A 214 -7.13 -7.21 15.04
CA VAL A 214 -6.45 -6.49 16.11
C VAL A 214 -4.94 -6.55 15.88
N ALA A 215 -4.31 -5.39 15.73
CA ALA A 215 -2.89 -5.28 15.43
C ALA A 215 -2.09 -4.68 16.60
N GLU A 216 -0.96 -5.30 16.88
CA GLU A 216 0.09 -4.84 17.80
C GLU A 216 1.33 -4.46 16.97
N LEU A 217 1.71 -3.19 17.02
CA LEU A 217 2.77 -2.60 16.23
C LEU A 217 4.04 -2.48 17.07
N LYS A 218 5.06 -3.28 16.77
CA LYS A 218 6.28 -3.37 17.57
C LYS A 218 7.54 -3.49 16.71
N PRO A 219 8.61 -2.71 17.00
CA PRO A 219 9.93 -2.99 16.43
C PRO A 219 10.44 -4.39 16.83
N CYS A 220 11.32 -4.98 16.03
CA CYS A 220 11.80 -6.36 16.24
C CYS A 220 12.33 -6.65 17.65
N LEU A 221 13.09 -5.70 18.23
CA LEU A 221 13.59 -5.82 19.59
C LEU A 221 12.44 -5.98 20.60
N HIS A 222 11.36 -5.23 20.42
CA HIS A 222 10.24 -5.21 21.36
C HIS A 222 9.34 -6.44 21.20
N MET A 223 9.26 -7.02 20.00
CA MET A 223 8.50 -8.26 19.75
C MET A 223 9.00 -9.43 20.62
N ALA A 224 10.32 -9.58 20.78
CA ALA A 224 10.90 -10.69 21.53
C ALA A 224 10.89 -10.48 23.06
N LEU A 225 10.47 -9.31 23.56
CA LEU A 225 10.42 -9.05 24.99
C LEU A 225 9.42 -9.95 25.69
N HIS A 226 9.77 -10.37 26.91
CA HIS A 226 8.92 -11.25 27.71
C HIS A 226 7.53 -10.64 27.94
N VAL A 227 7.46 -9.35 28.28
CA VAL A 227 6.20 -8.62 28.45
C VAL A 227 5.34 -8.64 27.17
N THR A 228 5.94 -8.39 26.01
CA THR A 228 5.24 -8.39 24.73
C THR A 228 4.72 -9.78 24.37
N ARG A 229 5.51 -10.83 24.64
CA ARG A 229 5.10 -12.22 24.44
C ARG A 229 3.95 -12.63 25.37
N CYS A 230 3.93 -12.16 26.62
CA CYS A 230 2.81 -12.36 27.55
C CYS A 230 1.53 -11.66 27.09
N LYS A 231 1.65 -10.41 26.62
CA LYS A 231 0.52 -9.67 26.01
C LYS A 231 0.00 -10.41 24.79
N TRP A 232 0.88 -10.78 23.85
CA TRP A 232 0.53 -11.50 22.63
C TRP A 232 -0.22 -12.81 22.89
N LYS A 233 0.25 -13.61 23.86
CA LYS A 233 -0.45 -14.85 24.27
C LYS A 233 -1.86 -14.57 24.80
N SER A 234 -2.04 -13.47 25.54
CA SER A 234 -3.35 -13.09 26.08
C SER A 234 -4.27 -12.53 24.98
N LEU A 235 -3.70 -11.80 24.00
CA LEU A 235 -4.41 -11.36 22.80
C LEU A 235 -4.97 -12.55 22.02
N GLN A 236 -4.20 -13.64 21.93
CA GLN A 236 -4.60 -14.82 21.19
C GLN A 236 -5.90 -15.42 21.75
N ALA A 237 -5.96 -15.62 23.07
CA ALA A 237 -7.19 -16.09 23.71
C ALA A 237 -8.35 -15.09 23.51
N PHE A 238 -8.08 -13.80 23.68
CA PHE A 238 -9.08 -12.74 23.50
C PHE A 238 -9.69 -12.74 22.09
N CYS A 239 -8.85 -12.86 21.06
CA CYS A 239 -9.24 -12.87 19.66
C CYS A 239 -9.95 -14.18 19.27
N GLU A 240 -9.51 -15.32 19.81
CA GLU A 240 -10.14 -16.64 19.61
C GLU A 240 -11.61 -16.61 20.06
N GLU A 241 -11.88 -16.12 21.26
CA GLU A 241 -13.23 -16.01 21.82
C GLU A 241 -14.17 -15.10 21.01
N ARG A 242 -13.60 -14.11 20.31
CA ARG A 242 -14.36 -13.06 19.61
C ARG A 242 -14.41 -13.25 18.10
N GLY A 243 -13.68 -14.23 17.57
CA GLY A 243 -13.56 -14.48 16.14
C GLY A 243 -12.83 -13.37 15.39
N LEU A 244 -11.89 -12.69 16.03
CA LEU A 244 -11.08 -11.61 15.46
C LEU A 244 -9.73 -12.14 14.97
N GLY A 245 -9.23 -11.61 13.86
CA GLY A 245 -7.83 -11.83 13.46
C GLY A 245 -6.88 -11.08 14.39
N MET A 246 -5.65 -11.58 14.54
CA MET A 246 -4.60 -10.88 15.27
C MET A 246 -3.33 -10.74 14.44
N LEU A 247 -2.65 -9.61 14.58
CA LEU A 247 -1.43 -9.27 13.85
C LEU A 247 -0.40 -8.65 14.79
N MET A 248 0.84 -9.14 14.77
CA MET A 248 1.99 -8.43 15.35
C MET A 248 2.97 -8.13 14.24
N THR A 249 3.24 -6.84 13.99
CA THR A 249 4.08 -6.42 12.87
C THR A 249 4.89 -5.17 13.18
N ASP A 250 5.97 -4.97 12.43
CA ASP A 250 6.62 -3.67 12.31
C ASP A 250 6.27 -2.99 10.97
N ASP A 251 6.98 -1.91 10.62
CA ASP A 251 6.75 -1.15 9.39
C ASP A 251 7.21 -1.85 8.11
N ARG A 252 8.00 -2.92 8.23
CA ARG A 252 8.52 -3.74 7.12
C ARG A 252 7.75 -5.04 6.93
N GLY A 253 6.75 -5.33 7.77
CA GLY A 253 5.99 -6.57 7.72
C GLY A 253 6.66 -7.75 8.45
N ARG A 254 7.66 -7.49 9.31
CA ARG A 254 8.26 -8.55 10.13
C ARG A 254 7.33 -8.90 11.27
N THR A 255 7.15 -10.20 11.49
CA THR A 255 6.35 -10.81 12.55
C THR A 255 7.22 -11.62 13.51
N LEU A 256 6.64 -12.10 14.62
CA LEU A 256 7.30 -13.06 15.51
C LEU A 256 7.83 -14.29 14.77
N GLU A 257 7.06 -14.82 13.82
CA GLU A 257 7.46 -16.03 13.07
C GLU A 257 8.65 -15.71 12.14
N THR A 258 8.59 -14.60 11.40
CA THR A 258 9.72 -14.21 10.54
C THR A 258 11.00 -13.93 11.34
N LEU A 259 10.87 -13.36 12.56
CA LEU A 259 12.01 -13.13 13.45
C LEU A 259 12.58 -14.44 13.99
N LYS A 260 11.73 -15.42 14.32
CA LYS A 260 12.16 -16.74 14.75
C LYS A 260 12.91 -17.47 13.62
N GLN A 261 12.52 -17.25 12.36
CA GLN A 261 13.12 -17.84 11.17
C GLN A 261 14.38 -17.12 10.65
N THR A 262 14.73 -15.95 11.18
CA THR A 262 15.94 -15.20 10.81
C THR A 262 17.19 -16.09 10.77
N ARG A 263 17.95 -16.09 9.68
CA ARG A 263 19.22 -16.84 9.64
C ARG A 263 20.19 -16.31 10.71
N VAL A 264 20.61 -17.20 11.61
CA VAL A 264 21.60 -16.89 12.67
C VAL A 264 22.82 -17.80 12.46
N PRO A 265 24.06 -17.26 12.45
CA PRO A 265 25.25 -18.09 12.43
C PRO A 265 25.29 -19.06 13.62
N ALA A 266 25.57 -20.34 13.37
CA ALA A 266 25.58 -21.36 14.42
C ALA A 266 26.64 -21.06 15.51
N THR A 267 27.74 -20.41 15.13
CA THR A 267 28.78 -19.91 16.04
C THR A 267 28.23 -18.89 17.03
N PHE A 268 27.47 -17.90 16.56
CA PHE A 268 26.79 -16.90 17.39
C PHE A 268 25.78 -17.54 18.34
N GLU A 269 24.89 -18.38 17.81
CA GLU A 269 23.85 -19.03 18.60
C GLU A 269 24.45 -19.91 19.72
N THR A 270 25.45 -20.72 19.38
CA THR A 270 26.17 -21.56 20.36
C THR A 270 26.89 -20.72 21.42
N ALA A 271 27.56 -19.65 21.01
CA ALA A 271 28.29 -18.78 21.94
C ALA A 271 27.35 -18.05 22.91
N LEU A 272 26.19 -17.57 22.42
CA LEU A 272 25.16 -16.93 23.24
C LEU A 272 24.61 -17.92 24.28
N LEU A 273 24.23 -19.12 23.86
CA LEU A 273 23.71 -20.16 24.75
C LEU A 273 24.74 -20.62 25.80
N LYS A 274 26.02 -20.72 25.41
CA LYS A 274 27.12 -21.03 26.33
C LYS A 274 27.34 -19.93 27.36
N LYS A 275 27.27 -18.65 26.96
CA LYS A 275 27.34 -17.55 27.93
C LYS A 275 26.16 -17.59 28.91
N LEU A 276 24.95 -17.96 28.46
CA LEU A 276 23.76 -18.10 29.31
C LEU A 276 23.89 -19.17 30.41
N GLU A 277 24.76 -20.17 30.24
CA GLU A 277 25.04 -21.16 31.30
C GLU A 277 25.70 -20.53 32.53
N ARG A 278 26.40 -19.40 32.34
CA ARG A 278 27.08 -18.68 33.43
C ARG A 278 26.18 -17.67 34.14
N GLY A 279 25.00 -17.40 33.60
CA GLY A 279 24.02 -16.47 34.17
C GLY A 279 23.33 -15.59 33.12
N PRO A 280 22.47 -14.66 33.57
CA PRO A 280 21.77 -13.72 32.68
C PRO A 280 22.74 -12.84 31.88
N LEU A 281 22.50 -12.72 30.57
CA LEU A 281 23.29 -11.86 29.69
C LEU A 281 22.92 -10.38 29.87
N ARG A 282 23.88 -9.49 29.67
CA ARG A 282 23.71 -8.02 29.63
C ARG A 282 24.08 -7.48 28.24
N TRP A 283 23.88 -6.18 28.02
CA TRP A 283 24.20 -5.54 26.73
C TRP A 283 25.65 -5.76 26.31
N ARG A 284 26.58 -5.72 27.28
CA ARG A 284 28.01 -5.97 27.02
C ARG A 284 28.23 -7.38 26.48
N ASP A 285 27.59 -8.39 27.07
CA ASP A 285 27.72 -9.77 26.58
C ASP A 285 27.25 -9.95 25.15
N ILE A 286 26.18 -9.25 24.76
CA ILE A 286 25.67 -9.27 23.38
C ILE A 286 26.60 -8.50 22.43
N ALA A 287 27.16 -7.39 22.89
CA ALA A 287 28.14 -6.62 22.11
C ALA A 287 29.41 -7.43 21.83
N ASP A 288 29.91 -8.18 22.81
CA ASP A 288 31.09 -9.07 22.67
C ASP A 288 30.88 -10.20 21.66
N LEU A 289 29.63 -10.57 21.40
CA LEU A 289 29.27 -11.63 20.45
C LEU A 289 29.03 -11.09 19.03
N ARG A 290 29.12 -9.79 18.79
CA ARG A 290 28.89 -9.21 17.46
C ARG A 290 29.95 -9.69 16.48
N MET A 291 29.48 -10.18 15.33
CA MET A 291 30.29 -10.54 14.17
C MET A 291 29.71 -9.81 12.94
N GLU A 292 30.51 -9.59 11.90
CA GLU A 292 30.08 -8.86 10.70
C GLU A 292 28.88 -9.50 9.98
N ASP A 293 28.76 -10.83 10.04
CA ASP A 293 27.72 -11.63 9.40
C ASP A 293 26.46 -11.83 10.26
N VAL A 294 26.46 -11.35 11.51
CA VAL A 294 25.35 -11.54 12.44
C VAL A 294 24.32 -10.41 12.27
N PRO A 295 23.07 -10.72 11.86
CA PRO A 295 22.04 -9.69 11.74
C PRO A 295 21.73 -9.07 13.09
N CYS A 296 21.39 -7.78 13.10
CA CYS A 296 21.11 -7.03 14.33
C CYS A 296 19.98 -7.58 15.20
N HIS A 297 19.12 -8.44 14.64
CA HIS A 297 18.01 -9.10 15.31
C HIS A 297 18.26 -10.59 15.61
N ALA A 298 19.50 -11.08 15.45
CA ALA A 298 19.88 -12.44 15.81
C ALA A 298 19.62 -12.78 17.30
N PRO A 299 19.90 -11.91 18.29
CA PRO A 299 19.56 -12.21 19.69
C PRO A 299 18.07 -12.52 19.87
N GLN A 300 17.19 -11.77 19.20
CA GLN A 300 15.74 -11.91 19.26
C GLN A 300 15.30 -13.26 18.66
N ALA A 301 15.92 -13.66 17.54
CA ALA A 301 15.66 -14.97 16.93
C ALA A 301 16.02 -16.11 17.90
N VAL A 302 17.21 -16.05 18.53
CA VAL A 302 17.65 -17.04 19.53
C VAL A 302 16.70 -17.04 20.74
N VAL A 303 16.30 -15.87 21.24
CA VAL A 303 15.32 -15.73 22.33
C VAL A 303 14.00 -16.45 22.00
N LEU A 304 13.48 -16.27 20.78
CA LEU A 304 12.23 -16.88 20.33
C LEU A 304 12.34 -18.39 20.10
N ARG A 305 13.48 -18.88 19.62
CA ARG A 305 13.73 -20.33 19.39
C ARG A 305 13.84 -21.12 20.67
N HIS A 306 14.53 -20.56 21.67
CA HIS A 306 14.88 -21.25 22.92
C HIS A 306 13.96 -20.91 24.10
N ASP A 307 12.81 -20.26 23.84
CA ASP A 307 11.86 -19.77 24.85
C ASP A 307 12.54 -18.99 26.00
N LEU A 308 13.50 -18.13 25.67
CA LEU A 308 14.22 -17.32 26.66
C LEU A 308 13.39 -16.11 27.09
N VAL A 309 13.75 -15.55 28.25
CA VAL A 309 13.15 -14.33 28.80
C VAL A 309 14.07 -13.16 28.46
N MET A 310 13.56 -12.18 27.72
CA MET A 310 14.27 -10.93 27.41
C MET A 310 13.56 -9.71 28.03
N ARG A 311 14.32 -8.83 28.68
CA ARG A 311 13.86 -7.58 29.31
C ARG A 311 14.75 -6.41 28.91
N LEU A 312 14.26 -5.17 28.96
CA LEU A 312 15.05 -3.97 28.66
C LEU A 312 15.52 -3.19 29.90
N GLU A 313 14.82 -3.32 31.04
CA GLU A 313 15.05 -2.49 32.22
C GLU A 313 15.13 -3.32 33.51
N PRO A 314 16.35 -3.63 33.99
CA PRO A 314 17.60 -3.57 33.23
C PRO A 314 17.61 -4.61 32.09
N PHE A 315 18.41 -4.35 31.06
CA PHE A 315 18.49 -5.27 29.93
C PHE A 315 19.01 -6.62 30.38
N SER A 316 18.28 -7.67 30.02
CA SER A 316 18.67 -9.04 30.33
C SER A 316 18.13 -10.04 29.33
N ILE A 317 18.91 -11.08 29.05
CA ILE A 317 18.42 -12.33 28.47
C ILE A 317 18.73 -13.45 29.47
N GLU A 318 17.73 -14.23 29.84
CA GLU A 318 17.87 -15.30 30.83
C GLU A 318 17.03 -16.52 30.46
N ARG A 319 17.40 -17.68 31.01
CA ARG A 319 16.57 -18.88 30.91
C ARG A 319 15.29 -18.67 31.72
N LYS A 320 14.17 -19.15 31.19
CA LYS A 320 12.91 -19.18 31.92
C LYS A 320 13.10 -20.04 33.17
N LYS A 321 12.76 -19.52 34.35
CA LYS A 321 12.78 -20.31 35.59
C LYS A 321 11.77 -21.45 35.42
N GLN A 322 12.23 -22.70 35.51
CA GLN A 322 11.32 -23.84 35.63
C GLN A 322 10.53 -23.65 36.93
N ARG A 323 9.20 -23.69 36.81
CA ARG A 323 8.30 -23.67 37.97
C ARG A 323 8.21 -25.05 38.57
#